data_AF-A0A9D7C9D9-F1
#
_entry.id   AF-A0A9D7C9D9-F1
#
_cell.length_a   1.000
_cell.length_b   1.000
_cell.length_c   1.000
_cell.angle_alpha   90.00
_cell.angle_beta   90.00
_cell.angle_gamma   90.00
#
_symmetry.space_group_name_H-M   'P 1'
#
loop_
_entity.id
_entity.type
_entity.pdbx_description
1 polymer ?
#
loop_
_entity_poly.entity_id
_entity_poly.type
_entity_poly.pdbx_seq_one_letter_code
_entity_poly.pdbx_strand_id
1 'polypeptide(L)' 'MTPRLLLDENLAARLVGLLQHEFLGSLHVRDAIRPAATDAEVWEYARTHDLVIVSKDDDFQRFSVWRGFPRR' A
#
# COMPACT_ATOMS: atom_id res chain seq x y z
N MET A 1 -12.56 8.00 -10.63
CA MET A 1 -11.58 8.44 -9.62
C MET A 1 -10.41 7.50 -9.68
N THR A 2 -9.18 8.01 -9.78
CA THR A 2 -8.00 7.15 -9.83
C THR A 2 -7.58 6.78 -8.40
N PRO A 3 -7.34 5.50 -8.09
CA PRO A 3 -6.99 5.08 -6.73
C PRO A 3 -5.64 5.66 -6.31
N ARG A 4 -5.48 5.92 -5.01
CA ARG A 4 -4.16 6.13 -4.40
C ARG A 4 -3.57 4.80 -3.99
N LEU A 5 -2.27 4.63 -4.23
CA LEU A 5 -1.56 3.37 -3.99
C LEU A 5 -0.67 3.49 -2.74
N LEU A 6 -0.54 2.39 -2.02
CA LEU A 6 0.49 2.20 -1.00
C LEU A 6 1.41 1.10 -1.49
N LEU A 7 2.63 1.47 -1.86
CA LEU A 7 3.64 0.52 -2.31
C LEU A 7 4.28 -0.17 -1.11
N ASP A 8 4.32 -1.49 -1.17
CA ASP A 8 4.96 -2.35 -0.18
C ASP A 8 6.48 -2.11 -0.05
N GLU A 9 7.08 -2.55 1.05
CA GLU A 9 8.51 -2.39 1.36
C GLU A 9 9.43 -3.00 0.30
N ASN A 10 9.01 -4.12 -0.29
CA ASN A 10 9.74 -4.83 -1.34
C ASN A 10 9.75 -4.12 -2.70
N LEU A 11 8.95 -3.06 -2.85
CA LEU A 11 8.95 -2.21 -4.05
C LEU A 11 9.95 -1.05 -3.91
N ALA A 12 10.41 -0.52 -5.04
CA ALA A 12 11.32 0.61 -5.00
C ALA A 12 10.56 1.91 -4.74
N ALA A 13 10.92 2.68 -3.70
CA ALA A 13 10.27 3.97 -3.40
C ALA A 13 10.23 4.98 -4.56
N ARG A 14 11.23 4.93 -5.46
CA ARG A 14 11.26 5.76 -6.68
C ARG A 14 10.02 5.56 -7.58
N LEU A 15 9.33 4.43 -7.48
CA LEU A 15 8.10 4.16 -8.22
C LEU A 15 6.99 5.15 -7.84
N VAL A 16 6.96 5.65 -6.60
CA VAL A 16 5.98 6.68 -6.19
C VAL A 16 6.07 7.91 -7.09
N GLY A 17 7.28 8.37 -7.41
CA GLY A 17 7.52 9.52 -8.28
C GLY A 17 7.07 9.26 -9.72
N LEU A 18 7.33 8.06 -10.24
CA LEU A 18 6.93 7.66 -11.60
C LEU A 18 5.41 7.51 -11.73
N LEU A 19 4.73 7.08 -10.66
CA LEU A 19 3.30 6.87 -10.63
C LEU A 19 2.50 8.15 -10.35
N GLN A 20 3.13 9.27 -9.93
CA GLN A 20 2.39 10.49 -9.56
C GLN A 20 1.48 11.02 -10.68
N HIS A 21 1.87 10.85 -11.94
CA HIS A 21 1.09 11.33 -13.08
C HIS A 21 -0.26 10.61 -13.21
N GLU A 22 -0.31 9.31 -12.92
CA GLU A 22 -1.52 8.49 -13.07
C GLU A 22 -2.22 8.27 -11.73
N PHE A 23 -1.46 7.98 -10.67
CA PHE A 23 -1.94 7.66 -9.33
C PHE A 23 -1.48 8.72 -8.32
N LEU A 24 -1.94 9.95 -8.53
CA LEU A 24 -1.63 11.11 -7.68
C LEU A 24 -1.90 10.80 -6.20
N GLY A 25 -0.93 11.09 -5.33
CA GLY A 25 -1.06 10.87 -3.89
C GLY A 25 -0.80 9.43 -3.45
N SER A 26 -0.20 8.62 -4.32
CA SER A 26 0.39 7.33 -3.94
C SER A 26 1.61 7.53 -3.03
N LEU A 27 1.85 6.55 -2.17
CA LEU A 27 2.88 6.55 -1.14
C LEU A 27 3.66 5.24 -1.15
N HIS A 28 4.83 5.23 -0.54
CA HIS A 28 5.57 4.01 -0.23
C HIS A 28 5.52 3.76 1.29
N VAL A 29 5.42 2.50 1.72
CA VAL A 29 5.28 2.13 3.14
C VAL A 29 6.37 2.75 4.01
N ARG A 30 7.63 2.72 3.55
CA ARG A 30 8.79 3.35 4.20
C ARG A 30 8.63 4.84 4.53
N ASP A 31 7.89 5.59 3.73
CA ASP A 31 7.72 7.05 3.87
C ASP A 31 6.41 7.38 4.61
N ALA A 32 5.44 6.46 4.56
CA ALA A 32 4.10 6.63 5.11
C ALA A 32 3.96 6.08 6.53
N ILE A 33 4.75 5.07 6.88
CA ILE A 33 4.64 4.28 8.11
C ILE A 33 6.03 4.16 8.78
N ARG A 34 6.04 3.84 10.07
CA ARG A 34 7.27 3.55 10.82
C ARG A 34 8.07 2.39 10.19
N PRO A 35 9.41 2.40 10.31
CA PRO A 35 10.24 1.26 9.92
C PRO A 35 9.81 -0.04 10.63
N ALA A 36 9.99 -1.18 9.94
CA ALA A 36 9.59 -2.50 10.44
C ALA A 36 8.13 -2.56 10.90
N ALA A 37 7.24 -1.92 10.14
CA ALA A 37 5.80 -2.10 10.29
C ALA A 37 5.42 -3.54 9.94
N THR A 38 4.51 -4.11 10.70
CA THR A 38 3.93 -5.42 10.42
C THR A 38 2.90 -5.32 9.30
N ASP A 39 2.64 -6.42 8.59
CA ASP A 39 1.61 -6.48 7.54
C ASP A 39 0.23 -5.98 8.04
N ALA A 40 -0.09 -6.25 9.32
CA ALA A 40 -1.32 -5.79 9.93
C ALA A 40 -1.37 -4.25 10.11
N GLU A 41 -0.25 -3.61 10.42
CA GLU A 41 -0.15 -2.15 10.49
C GLU A 41 -0.22 -1.53 9.10
N VAL A 42 0.43 -2.13 8.10
CA VAL A 42 0.33 -1.71 6.69
C VAL A 42 -1.11 -1.82 6.20
N TRP A 43 -1.78 -2.93 6.51
CA TRP A 43 -3.17 -3.18 6.18
C TRP A 43 -4.10 -2.10 6.77
N GLU A 44 -3.95 -1.83 8.06
CA GLU A 44 -4.77 -0.85 8.76
C GLU A 44 -4.49 0.58 8.28
N TYR A 45 -3.24 0.90 7.96
CA TYR A 45 -2.89 2.19 7.36
C TYR A 45 -3.56 2.37 6.00
N ALA A 46 -3.48 1.38 5.12
CA ALA A 46 -4.12 1.45 3.81
C ALA A 46 -5.65 1.61 3.93
N ARG A 47 -6.27 0.87 4.85
CA ARG A 47 -7.71 0.93 5.13
C ARG A 47 -8.14 2.30 5.66
N THR A 48 -7.38 2.87 6.58
CA THR A 48 -7.70 4.18 7.21
C THR A 48 -7.49 5.36 6.26
N HIS A 49 -6.59 5.22 5.28
CA HIS A 49 -6.23 6.29 4.34
C HIS A 49 -6.85 6.11 2.95
N ASP A 50 -7.68 5.09 2.75
CA ASP A 50 -8.27 4.71 1.45
C ASP A 50 -7.21 4.53 0.35
N LEU A 51 -6.26 3.63 0.61
CA LEU A 51 -5.17 3.25 -0.30
C LEU A 51 -5.34 1.82 -0.79
N VAL A 52 -4.87 1.53 -2.00
CA VAL A 52 -4.69 0.17 -2.53
C VAL A 52 -3.28 -0.26 -2.25
N ILE A 53 -3.12 -1.36 -1.54
CA ILE A 53 -1.80 -1.98 -1.36
C ILE A 53 -1.37 -2.59 -2.70
N VAL A 54 -0.16 -2.24 -3.13
CA VAL A 54 0.52 -2.87 -4.26
C VAL A 54 1.73 -3.58 -3.69
N SER A 55 1.72 -4.91 -3.77
CA SER A 55 2.81 -5.77 -3.33
C SER A 55 3.22 -6.71 -4.47
N LYS A 56 4.44 -7.24 -4.37
CA LYS A 56 4.97 -8.28 -5.24
C LYS A 56 4.86 -9.68 -4.60
N ASP A 57 4.66 -9.74 -3.29
CA ASP A 57 4.66 -10.97 -2.51
C ASP A 57 3.22 -11.42 -2.17
N ASP A 58 3.08 -12.66 -1.71
CA ASP A 58 1.77 -13.33 -1.55
C ASP A 58 1.09 -13.05 -0.19
N ASP A 59 1.80 -12.42 0.75
CA ASP A 59 1.32 -12.11 2.10
C ASP A 59 0.06 -11.24 2.06
N PHE A 60 0.08 -10.12 1.35
CA PHE A 60 -1.08 -9.23 1.21
C PHE A 60 -2.22 -9.88 0.43
N GLN A 61 -1.92 -10.77 -0.51
CA GLN A 61 -2.95 -11.59 -1.17
C GLN A 61 -3.66 -12.48 -0.15
N ARG A 62 -2.91 -13.16 0.73
CA ARG A 62 -3.50 -13.96 1.81
C ARG A 62 -4.32 -13.07 2.73
N PHE A 63 -3.79 -11.93 3.17
CA PHE A 63 -4.55 -10.99 4.00
C PHE A 63 -5.88 -10.57 3.34
N SER A 64 -5.90 -10.35 2.02
CA SER A 64 -7.12 -10.02 1.28
C SER A 64 -8.16 -11.15 1.30
N VAL A 65 -7.73 -12.40 1.20
CA VAL A 65 -8.62 -13.56 1.35
C VAL A 65 -9.19 -13.64 2.77
N TRP A 66 -8.35 -13.40 3.79
CA TRP A 66 -8.75 -13.52 5.19
C TRP A 66 -9.57 -12.34 5.73
N ARG A 67 -9.29 -11.11 5.27
CA ARG A 67 -9.84 -9.86 5.82
C ARG A 67 -10.71 -9.09 4.83
N GLY A 68 -10.85 -9.57 3.59
CA GLY A 68 -11.49 -8.84 2.50
C GLY A 68 -10.57 -7.79 1.89
N PHE A 69 -11.09 -6.97 0.99
CA PHE A 69 -10.32 -5.88 0.39
C PHE A 69 -10.17 -4.70 1.38
N PRO A 70 -9.00 -4.05 1.48
CA PRO A 70 -8.79 -3.00 2.48
C PRO A 70 -9.52 -1.68 2.16
N ARG A 71 -10.05 -1.47 0.95
CA ARG A 71 -10.91 -0.29 0.71
C ARG A 71 -12.30 -0.51 1.28
N ARG A 72 -12.89 0.58 1.78
CA ARG A 72 -14.28 0.65 2.18
C ARG A 72 -14.99 1.74 1.39
#